data_AF-A0A2A6E546-F1
#
_entry.id   AF-A0A2A6E546-F1
#
_cell.length_a   1.000
_cell.length_b   1.000
_cell.length_c   1.000
_cell.angle_alpha   90.00
_cell.angle_beta   90.00
_cell.angle_gamma   90.00
#
_symmetry.space_group_name_H-M   'P 1'
#
loop_
_entity.id
_entity.type
_entity.pdbx_description
1 polymer ?
#
loop_
_entity_poly.entity_id
_entity_poly.type
_entity_poly.pdbx_seq_one_letter_code
_entity_poly.pdbx_strand_id
1 'polypeptide(L)'
;MAVTIDFVPAWGNRNNNHSWNVLIKDGKSYAFEAFWDQDRWKYKRIYNNQTFDHLWGEFRLPKVYRHTFKNNIEGPIADKRINPDNIPPLFKNIKIKDVSSEYFETSDVTLSLKSTPSKTYYAYLCVFGYQQWHPVQWGKIKNNKVSFKGMGKDIIYLPAYYENGKLIPAGEPFLLDSKGVVTCLKGNKQQISIFINHVEGAPVYNWDLKNIQLLAGLKIHGYSSKTHRIDNLLTLSDIIPLKSVIYPIYSNILYDRITATFRSDTIAVSEITFYDNQNRIVIPDSIESNIILFNQEDSLLFVSDRIIASGIKGINKDRYIKFYFNQPIDISSIKIAPYIQSRVKNNGYFKLYYWDNGWKEIGNQDTKYNFLTFKHVPDNHLYMLRNQRWAKQKINTAERIFLYKDGEIIWY
;
A
#
# COMPACT_ATOMS: atom_id res chain seq x y z
N MET A 1 -23.37 -21.27 21.97
CA MET A 1 -23.07 -20.05 21.19
C MET A 1 -22.43 -19.04 22.13
N ALA A 2 -21.37 -18.36 21.71
CA ALA A 2 -20.66 -17.37 22.54
C ALA A 2 -20.24 -16.17 21.69
N VAL A 3 -20.09 -15.01 22.30
CA VAL A 3 -19.51 -13.82 21.66
C VAL A 3 -18.17 -13.52 22.31
N THR A 4 -17.18 -13.17 21.50
CA THR A 4 -15.86 -12.73 21.94
C THR A 4 -15.36 -11.58 21.06
N ILE A 5 -14.15 -11.10 21.34
CA ILE A 5 -13.48 -10.03 20.63
C ILE A 5 -12.25 -10.61 19.93
N ASP A 6 -12.17 -10.38 18.62
CA ASP A 6 -10.94 -10.55 17.86
C ASP A 6 -10.35 -9.17 17.58
N PHE A 7 -9.03 -9.10 17.45
CA PHE A 7 -8.33 -7.85 17.21
C PHE A 7 -7.07 -8.05 16.39
N VAL A 8 -6.69 -7.00 15.67
CA VAL A 8 -5.40 -6.85 15.02
C VAL A 8 -4.53 -5.92 15.89
N PRO A 9 -3.35 -6.37 16.35
CA PRO A 9 -2.52 -5.59 17.26
C PRO A 9 -1.91 -4.35 16.61
N ALA A 10 -1.68 -4.41 15.29
CA ALA A 10 -1.27 -3.30 14.44
C ALA A 10 -1.54 -3.72 12.99
N TRP A 11 -2.10 -2.83 12.17
CA TRP A 11 -2.28 -3.09 10.74
C TRP A 11 -0.95 -3.09 9.99
N GLY A 12 -0.85 -3.92 8.95
CA GLY A 12 0.30 -4.01 8.07
C GLY A 12 0.27 -3.04 6.90
N ASN A 13 -0.78 -2.23 6.74
CA ASN A 13 -0.90 -1.19 5.70
C ASN A 13 -1.59 0.11 6.18
N ARG A 14 -1.88 0.23 7.47
CA ARG A 14 -2.58 1.36 8.09
C ARG A 14 -1.95 1.67 9.44
N ASN A 15 -2.11 2.91 9.89
CA ASN A 15 -1.87 3.21 11.29
C ASN A 15 -3.04 2.67 12.14
N ASN A 16 -2.78 2.47 13.44
CA ASN A 16 -3.71 1.94 14.44
C ASN A 16 -3.74 0.41 14.62
N ASN A 17 -4.37 0.01 15.72
CA ASN A 17 -4.92 -1.32 15.95
C ASN A 17 -6.43 -1.29 15.69
N HIS A 18 -7.09 -2.44 15.77
CA HIS A 18 -8.55 -2.50 15.71
C HIS A 18 -9.07 -3.77 16.37
N SER A 19 -10.29 -3.70 16.90
CA SER A 19 -10.99 -4.84 17.51
C SER A 19 -12.42 -4.90 17.01
N TRP A 20 -12.94 -6.10 16.81
CA TRP A 20 -14.31 -6.35 16.34
C TRP A 20 -14.95 -7.52 17.09
N ASN A 21 -16.26 -7.65 16.95
CA ASN A 21 -17.02 -8.69 17.63
C ASN A 21 -17.02 -9.98 16.81
N VAL A 22 -17.04 -11.12 17.49
CA VAL A 22 -17.08 -12.43 16.84
C VAL A 22 -18.08 -13.33 17.53
N LEU A 23 -19.05 -13.80 16.76
CA LEU A 23 -19.95 -14.86 17.16
C LEU A 23 -19.28 -16.22 16.92
N ILE A 24 -19.18 -17.04 17.96
CA ILE A 24 -18.75 -18.44 17.88
C ILE A 24 -19.98 -19.34 17.94
N LYS A 25 -20.26 -20.00 16.82
CA LYS A 25 -21.37 -20.93 16.65
C LYS A 25 -20.87 -22.19 15.97
N ASP A 26 -21.12 -23.34 16.58
CA ASP A 26 -20.78 -24.66 16.03
C ASP A 26 -19.30 -24.80 15.62
N GLY A 27 -18.41 -24.27 16.45
CA GLY A 27 -16.96 -24.25 16.21
C GLY A 27 -16.48 -23.28 15.13
N LYS A 28 -17.39 -22.53 14.49
CA LYS A 28 -17.09 -21.52 13.47
C LYS A 28 -17.20 -20.12 14.03
N SER A 29 -16.34 -19.23 13.56
CA SER A 29 -16.34 -17.82 13.89
C SER A 29 -16.98 -16.98 12.79
N TYR A 30 -17.80 -16.02 13.21
CA TYR A 30 -18.50 -15.07 12.35
C TYR A 30 -18.22 -13.66 12.87
N ALA A 31 -17.35 -12.93 12.16
CA ALA A 31 -16.93 -11.58 12.54
C ALA A 31 -17.98 -10.55 12.14
N PHE A 32 -18.25 -9.60 13.03
CA PHE A 32 -19.20 -8.51 12.79
C PHE A 32 -18.81 -7.20 13.50
N GLU A 33 -19.26 -6.07 12.95
CA GLU A 33 -19.27 -4.78 13.62
C GLU A 33 -20.70 -4.31 13.84
N ALA A 34 -20.98 -3.84 15.06
CA ALA A 34 -22.34 -3.47 15.44
C ALA A 34 -22.76 -2.08 14.93
N PHE A 35 -21.81 -1.19 14.61
CA PHE A 35 -22.08 0.24 14.48
C PHE A 35 -21.68 0.88 13.15
N TRP A 36 -20.69 0.35 12.43
CA TRP A 36 -19.99 1.11 11.38
C TRP A 36 -20.53 0.92 9.96
N ASP A 37 -21.23 -0.18 9.67
CA ASP A 37 -21.63 -0.54 8.32
C ASP A 37 -23.05 -1.09 8.27
N GLN A 38 -23.71 -0.91 7.11
CA GLN A 38 -25.01 -1.54 6.81
C GLN A 38 -24.87 -3.07 6.73
N ASP A 39 -23.85 -3.56 6.02
CA ASP A 39 -23.47 -4.97 6.06
C ASP A 39 -22.54 -5.23 7.25
N ARG A 40 -23.16 -5.54 8.39
CA ARG A 40 -22.47 -5.79 9.67
C ARG A 40 -21.63 -7.05 9.68
N TRP A 41 -21.81 -7.99 8.76
CA TRP A 41 -21.18 -9.32 8.78
C TRP A 41 -20.04 -9.48 7.77
N LYS A 42 -19.68 -8.40 7.06
CA LYS A 42 -18.66 -8.44 6.00
C LYS A 42 -17.23 -8.66 6.48
N TYR A 43 -16.96 -8.57 7.78
CA TYR A 43 -15.60 -8.42 8.29
C TYR A 43 -14.67 -9.61 8.02
N LYS A 44 -15.18 -10.83 7.95
CA LYS A 44 -14.37 -11.96 7.43
C LYS A 44 -14.06 -11.88 5.94
N ARG A 45 -14.95 -11.27 5.15
CA ARG A 45 -14.73 -11.07 3.72
C ARG A 45 -13.71 -9.97 3.46
N ILE A 46 -13.65 -8.94 4.31
CA ILE A 46 -12.73 -7.80 4.09
C ILE A 46 -11.43 -7.91 4.87
N TYR A 47 -11.40 -8.68 5.96
CA TYR A 47 -10.19 -8.96 6.76
C TYR A 47 -9.55 -10.28 6.33
N ASN A 48 -9.30 -10.46 5.03
CA ASN A 48 -8.74 -11.70 4.48
C ASN A 48 -7.40 -11.51 3.72
N ASN A 49 -6.84 -10.29 3.73
CA ASN A 49 -5.62 -9.91 3.00
C ASN A 49 -5.66 -10.11 1.48
N GLN A 50 -6.82 -10.34 0.88
CA GLN A 50 -6.96 -10.65 -0.55
C GLN A 50 -7.91 -9.68 -1.26
N THR A 51 -8.98 -9.26 -0.59
CA THR A 51 -10.03 -8.48 -1.23
C THR A 51 -9.86 -6.97 -1.03
N PHE A 52 -10.50 -6.23 -1.93
CA PHE A 52 -10.68 -4.80 -1.86
C PHE A 52 -12.14 -4.49 -1.49
N ASP A 53 -12.36 -3.70 -0.44
CA ASP A 53 -13.68 -3.18 -0.08
C ASP A 53 -13.89 -1.78 -0.67
N HIS A 54 -15.07 -1.52 -1.23
CA HIS A 54 -15.37 -0.24 -1.87
C HIS A 54 -15.39 0.96 -0.90
N LEU A 55 -15.70 0.75 0.39
CA LEU A 55 -15.75 1.85 1.37
C LEU A 55 -14.43 2.02 2.09
N TRP A 56 -13.79 0.90 2.40
CA TRP A 56 -12.64 0.87 3.28
C TRP A 56 -11.31 0.64 2.56
N GLY A 57 -11.33 0.14 1.32
CA GLY A 57 -10.14 -0.24 0.56
C GLY A 57 -9.58 -1.61 0.98
N GLU A 58 -8.27 -1.79 0.85
CA GLU A 58 -7.60 -3.05 1.20
C GLU A 58 -7.16 -3.08 2.67
N PHE A 59 -7.33 -4.22 3.33
CA PHE A 59 -6.75 -4.46 4.66
C PHE A 59 -5.59 -5.45 4.56
N ARG A 60 -4.55 -5.20 5.35
CA ARG A 60 -3.43 -6.13 5.56
C ARG A 60 -3.24 -6.38 7.04
N LEU A 61 -3.60 -7.58 7.47
CA LEU A 61 -3.52 -8.05 8.85
C LEU A 61 -2.28 -8.93 8.99
N PRO A 62 -1.29 -8.54 9.79
CA PRO A 62 -0.14 -9.41 10.02
C PRO A 62 -0.51 -10.61 10.88
N LYS A 63 -1.40 -10.40 11.87
CA LYS A 63 -1.93 -11.37 12.82
C LYS A 63 -3.32 -10.96 13.28
N VAL A 64 -4.14 -11.94 13.67
CA VAL A 64 -5.39 -11.72 14.41
C VAL A 64 -5.34 -12.52 15.70
N TYR A 65 -5.62 -11.85 16.81
CA TYR A 65 -5.70 -12.47 18.12
C TYR A 65 -7.13 -12.40 18.65
N ARG A 66 -7.56 -13.46 19.34
CA ARG A 66 -8.86 -13.58 20.01
C ARG A 66 -8.67 -13.47 21.50
N HIS A 67 -9.50 -12.68 22.19
CA HIS A 67 -9.59 -12.73 23.64
C HIS A 67 -10.22 -14.04 24.11
N THR A 68 -9.64 -14.66 25.14
CA THR A 68 -10.09 -15.94 25.69
C THR A 68 -10.16 -15.91 27.21
N PHE A 69 -11.15 -16.60 27.80
CA PHE A 69 -11.19 -16.81 29.25
C PHE A 69 -10.11 -17.79 29.73
N LYS A 70 -9.74 -18.77 28.89
CA LYS A 70 -8.62 -19.70 29.16
C LYS A 70 -7.27 -18.97 29.15
N ASN A 71 -6.36 -19.39 30.02
CA ASN A 71 -4.95 -18.99 29.96
C ASN A 71 -4.22 -19.78 28.86
N ASN A 72 -3.68 -19.09 27.86
CA ASN A 72 -2.80 -19.66 26.84
C ASN A 72 -1.35 -19.24 27.19
N ILE A 73 -0.66 -20.06 27.99
CA ILE A 73 0.70 -19.79 28.44
C ILE A 73 1.66 -20.41 27.44
N GLU A 74 2.23 -19.59 26.55
CA GLU A 74 3.15 -20.04 25.50
C GLU A 74 4.19 -18.96 25.15
N GLY A 75 5.24 -19.34 24.42
CA GLY A 75 6.24 -18.39 23.93
C GLY A 75 7.10 -17.76 25.02
N PRO A 76 7.50 -16.48 24.86
CA PRO A 76 8.48 -15.85 25.76
C PRO A 76 7.98 -15.73 27.20
N ILE A 77 6.68 -15.55 27.45
CA ILE A 77 6.13 -15.44 28.81
C ILE A 77 6.18 -16.77 29.59
N ALA A 78 6.27 -17.90 28.89
CA ALA A 78 6.43 -19.22 29.49
C ALA A 78 7.91 -19.57 29.78
N ASP A 79 8.87 -18.78 29.29
CA ASP A 79 10.30 -19.09 29.37
C ASP A 79 10.96 -18.37 30.56
N LYS A 80 11.21 -19.11 31.64
CA LYS A 80 11.78 -18.60 32.91
C LYS A 80 13.16 -17.95 32.77
N ARG A 81 13.84 -18.12 31.63
CA ARG A 81 15.16 -17.52 31.37
C ARG A 81 15.07 -16.06 30.93
N ILE A 82 13.86 -15.57 30.61
CA ILE A 82 13.63 -14.24 30.06
C ILE A 82 13.16 -13.30 31.17
N ASN A 83 13.80 -12.14 31.28
CA ASN A 83 13.28 -11.05 32.09
C ASN A 83 11.95 -10.56 31.46
N PRO A 84 10.83 -10.47 32.21
CA PRO A 84 9.57 -9.91 31.72
C PRO A 84 9.68 -8.54 31.02
N ASP A 85 10.68 -7.71 31.36
CA ASP A 85 10.93 -6.42 30.69
C ASP A 85 11.45 -6.56 29.25
N ASN A 86 11.93 -7.76 28.89
CA ASN A 86 12.37 -8.15 27.54
C ASN A 86 11.26 -8.86 26.74
N ILE A 87 10.01 -8.74 27.18
CA ILE A 87 8.83 -9.26 26.48
C ILE A 87 7.96 -8.08 26.03
N PRO A 88 7.64 -7.93 24.74
CA PRO A 88 6.68 -6.93 24.26
C PRO A 88 5.32 -7.07 24.95
N PRO A 89 4.59 -5.96 25.23
CA PRO A 89 3.32 -5.98 25.96
C PRO A 89 2.28 -6.96 25.42
N LEU A 90 2.17 -7.10 24.09
CA LEU A 90 1.25 -8.04 23.44
C LEU A 90 1.44 -9.47 23.93
N PHE A 91 2.70 -9.91 24.12
CA PHE A 91 3.04 -11.28 24.48
C PHE A 91 3.16 -11.52 25.99
N LYS A 92 2.90 -10.48 26.81
CA LYS A 92 2.66 -10.66 28.25
C LYS A 92 1.22 -11.11 28.54
N ASN A 93 0.31 -10.89 27.59
CA ASN A 93 -1.10 -11.20 27.77
C ASN A 93 -1.37 -12.70 27.52
N ILE A 94 -1.65 -13.46 28.58
CA ILE A 94 -1.98 -14.89 28.49
C ILE A 94 -3.46 -15.16 28.15
N LYS A 95 -4.28 -14.11 28.00
CA LYS A 95 -5.72 -14.19 27.70
C LYS A 95 -6.02 -13.96 26.22
N ILE A 96 -5.06 -14.23 25.35
CA ILE A 96 -5.22 -14.15 23.90
C ILE A 96 -4.81 -15.46 23.23
N LYS A 97 -5.35 -15.71 22.04
CA LYS A 97 -5.00 -16.83 21.17
C LYS A 97 -4.88 -16.33 19.74
N ASP A 98 -3.87 -16.77 19.01
CA ASP A 98 -3.77 -16.52 17.57
C ASP A 98 -4.87 -17.27 16.79
N VAL A 99 -5.63 -16.52 16.00
CA VAL A 99 -6.73 -17.02 15.14
C VAL A 99 -6.58 -16.54 13.70
N SER A 100 -5.35 -16.15 13.29
CA SER A 100 -5.07 -15.57 11.97
C SER A 100 -5.59 -16.44 10.81
N SER A 101 -5.46 -17.77 10.92
CA SER A 101 -5.92 -18.73 9.91
C SER A 101 -7.45 -18.84 9.78
N GLU A 102 -8.22 -18.29 10.72
CA GLU A 102 -9.69 -18.18 10.59
C GLU A 102 -10.13 -17.03 9.67
N TYR A 103 -9.18 -16.18 9.24
CA TYR A 103 -9.41 -14.94 8.48
C TYR A 103 -8.71 -14.95 7.12
N PHE A 104 -7.45 -15.37 7.06
CA PHE A 104 -6.65 -15.35 5.83
C PHE A 104 -5.68 -16.53 5.74
N GLU A 105 -5.21 -16.78 4.52
CA GLU A 105 -4.15 -17.74 4.26
C GLU A 105 -2.82 -17.21 4.80
N THR A 106 -2.19 -17.99 5.69
CA THR A 106 -0.97 -17.57 6.38
C THR A 106 0.28 -18.21 5.78
N SER A 107 1.43 -17.54 5.93
CA SER A 107 2.75 -18.11 5.62
C SER A 107 3.65 -18.13 6.86
N ASP A 108 4.40 -19.20 7.03
CA ASP A 108 5.51 -19.22 7.98
C ASP A 108 6.72 -18.51 7.37
N VAL A 109 7.42 -17.71 8.18
CA VAL A 109 8.63 -17.01 7.74
C VAL A 109 9.81 -17.50 8.54
N THR A 110 10.85 -17.99 7.86
CA THR A 110 12.11 -18.38 8.50
C THR A 110 13.24 -17.49 8.05
N LEU A 111 13.95 -16.88 9.01
CA LEU A 111 15.04 -15.95 8.76
C LEU A 111 16.32 -16.43 9.44
N SER A 112 17.43 -16.15 8.78
CA SER A 112 18.76 -16.19 9.40
C SER A 112 19.07 -14.82 10.00
N LEU A 113 19.48 -14.80 11.26
CA LEU A 113 19.88 -13.60 12.01
C LEU A 113 21.38 -13.39 11.82
N LYS A 114 21.81 -12.15 11.57
CA LYS A 114 23.24 -11.83 11.36
C LYS A 114 24.08 -12.16 12.61
N SER A 115 23.57 -11.78 13.78
CA SER A 115 24.15 -12.11 15.09
C SER A 115 23.05 -12.10 16.15
N THR A 116 23.11 -13.04 17.09
CA THR A 116 22.18 -13.09 18.24
C THR A 116 22.90 -12.53 19.47
N PRO A 117 22.38 -11.47 20.11
CA PRO A 117 22.95 -10.97 21.36
C PRO A 117 22.97 -12.04 22.46
N SER A 118 23.92 -11.93 23.39
CA SER A 118 24.01 -12.86 24.52
C SER A 118 22.70 -12.90 25.31
N LYS A 119 22.33 -14.08 25.82
CA LYS A 119 21.09 -14.31 26.59
C LYS A 119 19.79 -13.91 25.86
N THR A 120 19.81 -13.80 24.53
CA THR A 120 18.62 -13.55 23.72
C THR A 120 18.09 -14.86 23.13
N TYR A 121 16.86 -15.23 23.49
CA TYR A 121 16.27 -16.53 23.11
C TYR A 121 15.11 -16.42 22.12
N TYR A 122 14.57 -15.21 21.92
CA TYR A 122 13.45 -14.94 21.03
C TYR A 122 13.76 -13.70 20.19
N ALA A 123 13.29 -13.74 18.95
CA ALA A 123 13.17 -12.55 18.11
C ALA A 123 11.69 -12.28 17.87
N TYR A 124 11.38 -11.06 17.49
CA TYR A 124 10.04 -10.55 17.24
C TYR A 124 9.94 -10.05 15.82
N LEU A 125 8.79 -10.24 15.20
CA LEU A 125 8.49 -9.73 13.88
C LEU A 125 7.54 -8.54 14.03
N CYS A 126 7.92 -7.42 13.45
CA CYS A 126 7.25 -6.14 13.63
C CYS A 126 6.64 -5.62 12.34
N VAL A 127 5.53 -4.88 12.44
CA VAL A 127 5.00 -4.03 11.37
C VAL A 127 5.13 -2.56 11.72
N PHE A 128 5.14 -1.68 10.72
CA PHE A 128 5.26 -0.25 10.94
C PHE A 128 3.90 0.40 11.22
N GLY A 129 3.85 1.38 12.11
CA GLY A 129 2.70 2.24 12.31
C GLY A 129 2.96 3.35 13.33
N TYR A 130 2.36 4.53 13.11
CA TYR A 130 2.60 5.74 13.90
C TYR A 130 4.10 6.03 14.09
N GLN A 131 4.86 5.93 12.99
CA GLN A 131 6.32 6.13 12.95
C GLN A 131 7.15 5.16 13.81
N GLN A 132 6.57 4.04 14.25
CA GLN A 132 7.22 3.06 15.11
C GLN A 132 7.02 1.64 14.59
N TRP A 133 7.89 0.72 14.99
CA TRP A 133 7.75 -0.71 14.74
C TRP A 133 7.00 -1.36 15.90
N HIS A 134 5.96 -2.14 15.59
CA HIS A 134 5.09 -2.80 16.56
C HIS A 134 5.28 -4.32 16.47
N PRO A 135 5.70 -5.01 17.54
CA PRO A 135 5.82 -6.46 17.55
C PRO A 135 4.45 -7.13 17.41
N VAL A 136 4.32 -8.01 16.42
CA VAL A 136 3.05 -8.70 16.12
C VAL A 136 3.18 -10.22 16.19
N GLN A 137 4.38 -10.77 16.04
CA GLN A 137 4.65 -12.19 16.28
C GLN A 137 6.02 -12.41 16.94
N TRP A 138 6.21 -13.54 17.61
CA TRP A 138 7.51 -13.98 18.14
C TRP A 138 7.96 -15.31 17.51
N GLY A 139 9.26 -15.59 17.62
CA GLY A 139 9.85 -16.86 17.25
C GLY A 139 11.04 -17.20 18.14
N LYS A 140 11.19 -18.47 18.51
CA LYS A 140 12.33 -18.93 19.30
C LYS A 140 13.58 -19.03 18.44
N ILE A 141 14.68 -18.48 18.92
CA ILE A 141 15.97 -18.50 18.23
C ILE A 141 16.64 -19.86 18.46
N LYS A 142 17.08 -20.50 17.38
CA LYS A 142 17.90 -21.70 17.39
C LYS A 142 18.98 -21.57 16.32
N ASN A 143 20.25 -21.66 16.69
CA ASN A 143 21.39 -21.59 15.76
C ASN A 143 21.35 -20.36 14.83
N ASN A 144 21.12 -19.16 15.39
CA ASN A 144 20.94 -17.91 14.65
C ASN A 144 19.81 -17.95 13.59
N LYS A 145 18.85 -18.87 13.71
CA LYS A 145 17.65 -18.90 12.89
C LYS A 145 16.42 -18.72 13.75
N VAL A 146 15.40 -18.10 13.18
CA VAL A 146 14.10 -17.92 13.81
C VAL A 146 12.99 -18.19 12.80
N SER A 147 11.93 -18.86 13.24
CA SER A 147 10.71 -19.05 12.46
C SER A 147 9.53 -18.36 13.14
N PHE A 148 8.84 -17.50 12.40
CA PHE A 148 7.60 -16.82 12.79
C PHE A 148 6.42 -17.53 12.13
N LYS A 149 5.46 -17.96 12.95
CA LYS A 149 4.36 -18.80 12.50
C LYS A 149 3.12 -18.02 12.07
N GLY A 150 2.50 -18.46 10.99
CA GLY A 150 1.17 -18.00 10.57
C GLY A 150 1.08 -16.51 10.24
N MET A 151 2.04 -15.96 9.50
CA MET A 151 2.09 -14.53 9.16
C MET A 151 1.15 -14.16 8.00
N GLY A 152 0.57 -12.97 8.08
CA GLY A 152 -0.17 -12.37 6.96
C GLY A 152 0.77 -11.93 5.82
N LYS A 153 0.33 -12.16 4.59
CA LYS A 153 1.05 -11.85 3.34
C LYS A 153 0.78 -10.42 2.87
N ASP A 154 1.58 -9.98 1.90
CA ASP A 154 1.56 -8.65 1.29
C ASP A 154 1.77 -7.52 2.31
N ILE A 155 2.78 -7.70 3.17
CA ILE A 155 3.14 -6.84 4.30
C ILE A 155 4.66 -6.70 4.39
N ILE A 156 5.12 -5.50 4.76
CA ILE A 156 6.52 -5.27 5.13
C ILE A 156 6.73 -5.53 6.61
N TYR A 157 7.71 -6.38 6.91
CA TYR A 157 8.09 -6.74 8.26
C TYR A 157 9.52 -6.34 8.59
N LEU A 158 9.79 -6.04 9.86
CA LEU A 158 11.14 -5.89 10.41
C LEU A 158 11.37 -6.94 11.51
N PRO A 159 12.38 -7.83 11.40
CA PRO A 159 12.79 -8.66 12.51
C PRO A 159 13.56 -7.82 13.55
N ALA A 160 13.25 -8.01 14.83
CA ALA A 160 13.85 -7.24 15.92
C ALA A 160 14.04 -8.08 17.18
N TYR A 161 15.03 -7.71 17.99
CA TYR A 161 15.14 -8.08 19.38
C TYR A 161 14.38 -7.08 20.26
N TYR A 162 14.06 -7.50 21.49
CA TYR A 162 13.42 -6.63 22.48
C TYR A 162 14.20 -6.71 23.80
N GLU A 163 14.83 -5.61 24.18
CA GLU A 163 15.70 -5.52 25.36
C GLU A 163 15.40 -4.23 26.13
N ASN A 164 15.13 -4.36 27.43
CA ASN A 164 14.83 -3.27 28.34
C ASN A 164 13.75 -2.31 27.79
N GLY A 165 12.66 -2.87 27.27
CA GLY A 165 11.56 -2.11 26.69
C GLY A 165 11.81 -1.54 25.28
N LYS A 166 12.98 -1.76 24.68
CA LYS A 166 13.38 -1.17 23.38
C LYS A 166 13.48 -2.23 22.29
N LEU A 167 13.08 -1.83 21.07
CA LEU A 167 13.28 -2.63 19.87
C LEU A 167 14.65 -2.37 19.26
N ILE A 168 15.36 -3.44 18.94
CA ILE A 168 16.67 -3.40 18.28
C ILE A 168 16.55 -4.21 16.99
N PRO A 169 16.74 -3.62 15.80
CA PRO A 169 16.67 -4.36 14.53
C PRO A 169 17.61 -5.58 14.54
N ALA A 170 17.07 -6.74 14.16
CA ALA A 170 17.79 -8.01 14.08
C ALA A 170 18.17 -8.39 12.64
N GLY A 171 17.79 -7.56 11.67
CA GLY A 171 18.04 -7.73 10.25
C GLY A 171 17.42 -6.57 9.44
N GLU A 172 17.44 -6.72 8.12
CA GLU A 172 16.80 -5.76 7.22
C GLU A 172 15.28 -5.97 7.18
N PRO A 173 14.49 -4.91 6.89
CA PRO A 173 13.09 -5.07 6.58
C PRO A 173 12.93 -5.89 5.30
N PHE A 174 11.81 -6.60 5.19
CA PHE A 174 11.50 -7.41 4.02
C PHE A 174 10.02 -7.36 3.70
N LEU A 175 9.69 -7.47 2.42
CA LEU A 175 8.34 -7.73 1.95
C LEU A 175 8.09 -9.24 1.99
N LEU A 176 7.06 -9.66 2.71
CA LEU A 176 6.43 -10.97 2.50
C LEU A 176 5.33 -10.76 1.47
N ASP A 177 5.57 -11.14 0.21
CA ASP A 177 4.63 -10.84 -0.87
C ASP A 177 3.35 -11.68 -0.79
N SER A 178 2.40 -11.42 -1.70
CA SER A 178 1.11 -12.12 -1.76
C SER A 178 1.22 -13.64 -1.99
N LYS A 179 2.37 -14.12 -2.49
CA LYS A 179 2.67 -15.55 -2.70
C LYS A 179 3.42 -16.16 -1.51
N GLY A 180 3.78 -15.38 -0.51
CA GLY A 180 4.55 -15.82 0.65
C GLY A 180 6.07 -15.85 0.40
N VAL A 181 6.54 -15.20 -0.65
CA VAL A 181 7.97 -15.06 -0.95
C VAL A 181 8.54 -13.87 -0.18
N VAL A 182 9.71 -14.08 0.42
CA VAL A 182 10.44 -13.06 1.17
C VAL A 182 11.40 -12.31 0.25
N THR A 183 11.26 -10.98 0.18
CA THR A 183 12.17 -10.10 -0.55
C THR A 183 12.77 -9.07 0.41
N CYS A 184 14.08 -9.16 0.67
CA CYS A 184 14.79 -8.25 1.56
C CYS A 184 15.01 -6.87 0.92
N LEU A 185 14.74 -5.81 1.69
CA LEU A 185 14.82 -4.41 1.26
C LEU A 185 16.16 -3.81 1.70
N LYS A 186 17.25 -4.34 1.12
CA LYS A 186 18.64 -4.01 1.48
C LYS A 186 19.25 -2.89 0.62
N GLY A 187 18.48 -2.28 -0.27
CA GLY A 187 18.99 -1.30 -1.20
C GLY A 187 19.81 -1.88 -2.35
N ASN A 188 20.12 -1.02 -3.31
CA ASN A 188 21.13 -1.25 -4.33
C ASN A 188 21.94 0.06 -4.56
N LYS A 189 22.93 0.03 -5.46
CA LYS A 189 23.77 1.20 -5.80
C LYS A 189 23.10 2.15 -6.80
N GLN A 190 21.97 1.76 -7.39
CA GLN A 190 21.26 2.59 -8.35
C GLN A 190 20.61 3.77 -7.65
N GLN A 191 20.53 4.89 -8.36
CA GLN A 191 19.84 6.08 -7.91
C GLN A 191 18.62 6.35 -8.77
N ILE A 192 17.54 6.77 -8.11
CA ILE A 192 16.26 7.07 -8.75
C ILE A 192 15.76 8.47 -8.36
N SER A 193 14.74 8.93 -9.06
CA SER A 193 13.93 10.07 -8.61
C SER A 193 12.60 9.57 -8.06
N ILE A 194 12.24 10.01 -6.86
CA ILE A 194 10.96 9.70 -6.22
C ILE A 194 10.05 10.92 -6.32
N PHE A 195 8.84 10.70 -6.80
CA PHE A 195 7.77 11.69 -6.85
C PHE A 195 6.65 11.29 -5.89
N ILE A 196 6.22 12.22 -5.04
CA ILE A 196 5.28 11.93 -3.95
C ILE A 196 4.37 13.12 -3.64
N ASN A 197 3.08 12.85 -3.44
CA ASN A 197 2.07 13.88 -3.19
C ASN A 197 1.29 13.72 -1.88
N HIS A 198 1.55 12.70 -1.07
CA HIS A 198 0.90 12.46 0.23
C HIS A 198 1.74 11.59 1.17
N VAL A 199 1.32 11.42 2.43
CA VAL A 199 2.07 10.66 3.46
C VAL A 199 1.28 9.50 4.08
N GLU A 200 -0.04 9.44 3.88
CA GLU A 200 -0.95 8.71 4.78
C GLU A 200 -1.18 7.23 4.45
N GLY A 201 -0.77 6.73 3.28
CA GLY A 201 -1.01 5.35 2.86
C GLY A 201 -2.49 4.99 2.71
N ALA A 202 -2.95 3.84 3.22
CA ALA A 202 -4.28 3.30 2.93
C ALA A 202 -5.50 4.18 3.34
N PRO A 203 -5.49 4.98 4.43
CA PRO A 203 -6.54 5.97 4.73
C PRO A 203 -6.83 6.99 3.62
N VAL A 204 -5.88 7.22 2.71
CA VAL A 204 -6.08 8.08 1.53
C VAL A 204 -7.24 7.59 0.69
N TYR A 205 -7.48 6.27 0.61
CA TYR A 205 -8.60 5.72 -0.12
C TYR A 205 -9.93 6.37 0.26
N ASN A 206 -10.29 6.33 1.55
CA ASN A 206 -11.56 6.87 2.05
C ASN A 206 -11.71 8.37 1.78
N TRP A 207 -10.61 9.12 1.86
CA TRP A 207 -10.64 10.56 1.66
C TRP A 207 -10.69 10.96 0.18
N ASP A 208 -10.17 10.11 -0.71
CA ASP A 208 -10.10 10.35 -2.15
C ASP A 208 -11.14 9.57 -2.96
N LEU A 209 -12.05 8.84 -2.29
CA LEU A 209 -13.16 8.10 -2.90
C LEU A 209 -13.88 8.88 -4.00
N LYS A 210 -14.20 10.16 -3.75
CA LYS A 210 -14.90 11.02 -4.71
C LYS A 210 -14.09 11.26 -5.98
N ASN A 211 -12.76 11.36 -5.87
CA ASN A 211 -11.88 11.54 -7.02
C ASN A 211 -11.72 10.22 -7.78
N ILE A 212 -11.49 9.13 -7.05
CA ILE A 212 -11.30 7.78 -7.59
C ILE A 212 -12.54 7.34 -8.39
N GLN A 213 -13.74 7.60 -7.87
CA GLN A 213 -14.99 7.26 -8.54
C GLN A 213 -15.26 8.06 -9.83
N LEU A 214 -14.54 9.15 -10.11
CA LEU A 214 -14.69 9.86 -11.40
C LEU A 214 -14.15 9.03 -12.58
N LEU A 215 -13.31 8.02 -12.32
CA LEU A 215 -12.87 7.05 -13.32
C LEU A 215 -13.85 5.90 -13.54
N ALA A 216 -14.85 5.74 -12.67
CA ALA A 216 -15.85 4.68 -12.80
C ALA A 216 -16.53 4.73 -14.17
N GLY A 217 -16.46 3.62 -14.90
CA GLY A 217 -17.05 3.54 -16.23
C GLY A 217 -16.36 4.35 -17.33
N LEU A 218 -15.11 4.79 -17.12
CA LEU A 218 -14.24 5.29 -18.19
C LEU A 218 -14.25 4.30 -19.36
N LYS A 219 -14.40 4.82 -20.57
CA LYS A 219 -14.26 4.04 -21.81
C LYS A 219 -13.04 4.49 -22.58
N ILE A 220 -12.27 3.55 -23.10
CA ILE A 220 -11.15 3.84 -24.00
C ILE A 220 -11.46 3.23 -25.36
N HIS A 221 -11.41 4.06 -26.40
CA HIS A 221 -11.62 3.65 -27.78
C HIS A 221 -10.37 3.88 -28.62
N GLY A 222 -10.05 2.94 -29.50
CA GLY A 222 -9.01 3.07 -30.51
C GLY A 222 -9.63 3.36 -31.88
N TYR A 223 -9.10 4.33 -32.61
CA TYR A 223 -9.47 4.63 -33.99
C TYR A 223 -8.30 4.30 -34.92
N SER A 224 -8.62 3.63 -36.02
CA SER A 224 -7.70 3.34 -37.11
C SER A 224 -8.14 4.06 -38.37
N SER A 225 -7.34 5.02 -38.82
CA SER A 225 -7.51 5.71 -40.10
C SER A 225 -7.39 4.75 -41.29
N LYS A 226 -6.56 3.70 -41.19
CA LYS A 226 -6.36 2.70 -42.24
C LYS A 226 -7.62 1.89 -42.53
N THR A 227 -8.38 1.53 -41.50
CA THR A 227 -9.59 0.71 -41.62
C THR A 227 -10.87 1.49 -41.39
N HIS A 228 -10.79 2.79 -41.10
CA HIS A 228 -11.90 3.65 -40.66
C HIS A 228 -12.76 3.03 -39.53
N ARG A 229 -12.13 2.30 -38.62
CA ARG A 229 -12.80 1.55 -37.56
C ARG A 229 -12.53 2.18 -36.20
N ILE A 230 -13.55 2.16 -35.33
CA ILE A 230 -13.44 2.49 -33.91
C ILE A 230 -13.69 1.21 -33.11
N ASP A 231 -12.76 0.87 -32.24
CA ASP A 231 -12.88 -0.25 -31.31
C ASP A 231 -13.01 0.25 -29.88
N ASN A 232 -13.88 -0.39 -29.10
CA ASN A 232 -13.88 -0.26 -27.65
C ASN A 232 -12.76 -1.16 -27.08
N LEU A 233 -11.68 -0.54 -26.61
CA LEU A 233 -10.51 -1.24 -26.06
C LEU A 233 -10.73 -1.61 -24.60
N LEU A 234 -11.31 -0.69 -23.82
CA LEU A 234 -11.49 -0.87 -22.38
C LEU A 234 -12.74 -0.16 -21.88
N THR A 235 -13.41 -0.78 -20.92
CA THR A 235 -14.43 -0.13 -20.09
C THR A 235 -14.13 -0.46 -18.64
N LEU A 236 -13.88 0.56 -17.82
CA LEU A 236 -13.63 0.36 -16.40
C LEU A 236 -14.91 -0.01 -15.64
N SER A 237 -14.76 -0.82 -14.60
CA SER A 237 -15.84 -1.12 -13.67
C SER A 237 -16.18 0.10 -12.80
N ASP A 238 -17.25 0.00 -12.01
CA ASP A 238 -17.57 1.06 -11.03
C ASP A 238 -16.68 1.00 -9.78
N ILE A 239 -15.96 -0.11 -9.56
CA ILE A 239 -15.01 -0.28 -8.46
C ILE A 239 -13.61 0.02 -8.99
N ILE A 240 -13.06 1.15 -8.57
CA ILE A 240 -11.72 1.61 -8.96
C ILE A 240 -10.76 1.43 -7.78
N PRO A 241 -9.65 0.68 -7.96
CA PRO A 241 -8.63 0.53 -6.92
C PRO A 241 -7.81 1.82 -6.74
N LEU A 242 -7.18 1.98 -5.57
CA LEU A 242 -6.32 3.14 -5.26
C LEU A 242 -5.02 3.17 -6.07
N LYS A 243 -4.53 2.00 -6.47
CA LYS A 243 -3.27 1.80 -7.20
C LYS A 243 -3.52 1.72 -8.70
N SER A 244 -2.45 1.86 -9.47
CA SER A 244 -2.52 1.65 -10.91
C SER A 244 -2.86 0.19 -11.25
N VAL A 245 -3.58 0.00 -12.36
CA VAL A 245 -3.91 -1.32 -12.91
C VAL A 245 -3.56 -1.36 -14.38
N ILE A 246 -2.95 -2.47 -14.80
CA ILE A 246 -2.67 -2.77 -16.21
C ILE A 246 -3.79 -3.67 -16.72
N TYR A 247 -4.52 -3.19 -17.72
CA TYR A 247 -5.61 -3.91 -18.37
C TYR A 247 -5.12 -4.49 -19.70
N PRO A 248 -5.20 -5.81 -19.92
CA PRO A 248 -4.85 -6.40 -21.21
C PRO A 248 -5.87 -5.99 -22.27
N ILE A 249 -5.37 -5.75 -23.48
CA ILE A 249 -6.14 -5.42 -24.68
C ILE A 249 -5.94 -6.54 -25.70
N TYR A 250 -7.05 -7.01 -26.26
CA TYR A 250 -7.04 -8.07 -27.26
C TYR A 250 -7.53 -7.51 -28.58
N SER A 251 -6.61 -6.95 -29.36
CA SER A 251 -6.89 -6.44 -30.71
C SER A 251 -5.68 -6.64 -31.63
N ASN A 252 -5.97 -6.90 -32.91
CA ASN A 252 -4.97 -7.00 -33.98
C ASN A 252 -4.98 -5.75 -34.89
N ILE A 253 -5.69 -4.69 -34.49
CA ILE A 253 -5.81 -3.44 -35.25
C ILE A 253 -4.75 -2.45 -34.79
N LEU A 254 -4.19 -1.69 -35.74
CA LEU A 254 -3.27 -0.59 -35.45
C LEU A 254 -4.06 0.72 -35.33
N TYR A 255 -3.79 1.50 -34.29
CA TYR A 255 -4.51 2.72 -33.97
C TYR A 255 -3.61 3.95 -34.09
N ASP A 256 -4.07 5.00 -34.78
CA ASP A 256 -3.41 6.32 -34.83
C ASP A 256 -4.03 7.31 -33.83
N ARG A 257 -5.17 6.96 -33.24
CA ARG A 257 -5.79 7.77 -32.18
C ARG A 257 -6.43 6.90 -31.13
N ILE A 258 -6.20 7.21 -29.87
CA ILE A 258 -6.92 6.64 -28.73
C ILE A 258 -7.70 7.75 -28.03
N THR A 259 -8.94 7.48 -27.63
CA THR A 259 -9.80 8.42 -26.92
C THR A 259 -10.27 7.82 -25.61
N ALA A 260 -9.91 8.46 -24.50
CA ALA A 260 -10.46 8.20 -23.18
C ALA A 260 -11.69 9.08 -22.96
N THR A 261 -12.86 8.48 -22.74
CA THR A 261 -14.15 9.16 -22.55
C THR A 261 -14.71 8.89 -21.16
N PHE A 262 -14.93 9.94 -20.40
CA PHE A 262 -15.34 9.90 -18.99
C PHE A 262 -16.86 10.04 -18.87
N ARG A 263 -17.44 9.44 -17.81
CA ARG A 263 -18.88 9.61 -17.51
C ARG A 263 -19.19 11.02 -16.99
N SER A 264 -18.29 11.57 -16.18
CA SER A 264 -18.37 12.91 -15.59
C SER A 264 -17.71 13.96 -16.49
N ASP A 265 -18.16 15.21 -16.40
CA ASP A 265 -17.44 16.36 -16.98
C ASP A 265 -16.25 16.79 -16.13
N THR A 266 -16.19 16.36 -14.87
CA THR A 266 -15.01 16.49 -14.03
C THR A 266 -14.11 15.28 -14.25
N ILE A 267 -12.93 15.53 -14.79
CA ILE A 267 -11.91 14.52 -15.07
C ILE A 267 -10.87 14.57 -13.94
N ALA A 268 -10.57 13.41 -13.35
CA ALA A 268 -9.52 13.23 -12.37
C ALA A 268 -8.76 11.94 -12.69
N VAL A 269 -7.54 12.06 -13.22
CA VAL A 269 -6.72 10.91 -13.63
C VAL A 269 -5.25 11.20 -13.40
N SER A 270 -4.52 10.19 -12.91
CA SER A 270 -3.07 10.30 -12.73
C SER A 270 -2.28 9.82 -13.92
N GLU A 271 -2.65 8.69 -14.52
CA GLU A 271 -1.87 8.08 -15.60
C GLU A 271 -2.77 7.28 -16.53
N ILE A 272 -2.51 7.37 -17.83
CA ILE A 272 -2.99 6.49 -18.90
C ILE A 272 -1.78 6.18 -19.79
N THR A 273 -1.11 5.05 -19.53
CA THR A 273 0.05 4.59 -20.32
C THR A 273 -0.36 3.45 -21.24
N PHE A 274 0.17 3.43 -22.46
CA PHE A 274 -0.05 2.36 -23.44
C PHE A 274 1.18 1.47 -23.58
N TYR A 275 0.97 0.18 -23.82
CA TYR A 275 2.04 -0.79 -24.06
C TYR A 275 1.78 -1.59 -25.33
N ASP A 276 2.84 -1.89 -26.07
CA ASP A 276 2.79 -2.72 -27.28
C ASP A 276 2.89 -4.23 -26.95
N ASN A 277 2.84 -5.09 -27.96
CA ASN A 277 2.91 -6.55 -27.79
C ASN A 277 4.26 -7.07 -27.24
N GLN A 278 5.29 -6.22 -27.14
CA GLN A 278 6.57 -6.53 -26.49
C GLN A 278 6.65 -5.94 -25.07
N ASN A 279 5.53 -5.45 -24.52
CA ASN A 279 5.44 -4.75 -23.24
C ASN A 279 6.30 -3.48 -23.18
N ARG A 280 6.61 -2.87 -24.33
CA ARG A 280 7.30 -1.58 -24.40
C ARG A 280 6.27 -0.47 -24.30
N ILE A 281 6.65 0.63 -23.65
CA ILE A 281 5.79 1.81 -23.52
C ILE A 281 5.64 2.48 -24.87
N VAL A 282 4.40 2.82 -25.22
CA VAL A 282 4.07 3.58 -26.42
C VAL A 282 3.76 5.01 -26.03
N ILE A 283 4.54 5.95 -26.58
CA ILE A 283 4.47 7.36 -26.23
C ILE A 283 3.59 8.08 -27.27
N PRO A 284 2.50 8.75 -26.87
CA PRO A 284 1.71 9.61 -27.76
C PRO A 284 2.56 10.76 -28.31
N ASP A 285 2.43 11.05 -29.61
CA ASP A 285 3.05 12.21 -30.23
C ASP A 285 2.39 13.52 -29.78
N SER A 286 1.08 13.48 -29.50
CA SER A 286 0.36 14.61 -28.89
C SER A 286 -0.85 14.15 -28.07
N ILE A 287 -1.24 15.00 -27.12
CA ILE A 287 -2.41 14.79 -26.25
C ILE A 287 -3.29 16.04 -26.34
N GLU A 288 -4.59 15.84 -26.56
CA GLU A 288 -5.55 16.92 -26.76
C GLU A 288 -6.76 16.73 -25.83
N SER A 289 -7.16 17.82 -25.17
CA SER A 289 -8.39 17.91 -24.40
C SER A 289 -8.75 19.38 -24.19
N ASN A 290 -10.03 19.73 -24.26
CA ASN A 290 -10.54 21.04 -23.85
C ASN A 290 -10.69 21.15 -22.31
N ILE A 291 -9.82 20.46 -21.56
CA ILE A 291 -9.90 20.44 -20.10
C ILE A 291 -9.39 21.75 -19.51
N ILE A 292 -10.20 22.33 -18.62
CA ILE A 292 -9.80 23.44 -17.77
C ILE A 292 -9.30 22.85 -16.46
N LEU A 293 -7.98 22.88 -16.27
CA LEU A 293 -7.32 22.35 -15.08
C LEU A 293 -7.62 23.22 -13.86
N PHE A 294 -7.88 22.58 -12.72
CA PHE A 294 -8.13 23.30 -11.46
C PHE A 294 -6.87 23.89 -10.84
N ASN A 295 -5.70 23.31 -11.14
CA ASN A 295 -4.42 23.85 -10.75
C ASN A 295 -3.68 24.37 -11.98
N GLN A 296 -3.23 25.63 -11.92
CA GLN A 296 -2.59 26.32 -13.04
C GLN A 296 -1.18 25.79 -13.34
N GLU A 297 -0.54 25.14 -12.37
CA GLU A 297 0.78 24.51 -12.53
C GLU A 297 0.70 23.08 -13.10
N ASP A 298 -0.51 22.52 -13.22
CA ASP A 298 -0.69 21.19 -13.81
C ASP A 298 -0.62 21.28 -15.35
N SER A 299 -0.15 20.20 -15.99
CA SER A 299 -0.11 20.08 -17.44
C SER A 299 -0.92 18.89 -17.91
N LEU A 300 -1.62 19.00 -19.04
CA LEU A 300 -2.31 17.87 -19.66
C LEU A 300 -1.37 16.69 -19.92
N LEU A 301 -0.08 16.95 -20.15
CA LEU A 301 0.92 15.91 -20.41
C LEU A 301 1.16 14.98 -19.20
N PHE A 302 0.79 15.42 -17.99
CA PHE A 302 0.95 14.62 -16.78
C PHE A 302 0.13 13.32 -16.79
N VAL A 303 -0.91 13.22 -17.63
CA VAL A 303 -1.67 11.96 -17.76
C VAL A 303 -0.88 10.83 -18.45
N SER A 304 0.32 11.10 -18.95
CA SER A 304 1.17 10.12 -19.65
C SER A 304 2.66 10.33 -19.36
N ASP A 305 3.02 11.06 -18.30
CA ASP A 305 4.42 11.36 -17.96
C ASP A 305 5.09 10.22 -17.15
N ARG A 306 4.30 9.23 -16.71
CA ARG A 306 4.69 8.08 -15.89
C ARG A 306 5.01 8.45 -14.44
N ILE A 307 4.53 9.60 -13.97
CA ILE A 307 4.68 10.08 -12.61
C ILE A 307 3.28 10.11 -11.98
N ILE A 308 2.88 9.04 -11.29
CA ILE A 308 1.49 8.94 -10.77
C ILE A 308 1.15 10.11 -9.81
N ALA A 309 2.15 10.67 -9.13
CA ALA A 309 1.99 11.81 -8.24
C ALA A 309 1.65 13.14 -8.95
N SER A 310 1.91 13.27 -10.26
CA SER A 310 1.66 14.50 -11.06
C SER A 310 0.24 14.60 -11.60
N GLY A 311 -0.64 13.65 -11.28
CA GLY A 311 -1.97 13.55 -11.84
C GLY A 311 -2.79 14.84 -11.87
N ILE A 312 -3.75 14.89 -12.77
CA ILE A 312 -4.55 16.10 -13.05
C ILE A 312 -5.97 15.99 -12.56
N LYS A 313 -6.56 17.15 -12.29
CA LYS A 313 -8.00 17.30 -12.08
C LYS A 313 -8.51 18.58 -12.75
N GLY A 314 -9.63 18.48 -13.47
CA GLY A 314 -10.22 19.62 -14.18
C GLY A 314 -11.60 19.31 -14.74
N ILE A 315 -12.16 20.27 -15.47
CA ILE A 315 -13.47 20.14 -16.12
C ILE A 315 -13.29 20.13 -17.64
N ASN A 316 -13.88 19.15 -18.31
CA ASN A 316 -14.09 19.14 -19.76
C ASN A 316 -15.54 18.75 -20.03
N LYS A 317 -16.32 19.67 -20.63
CA LYS A 317 -17.75 19.44 -20.95
C LYS A 317 -17.97 18.34 -21.98
N ASP A 318 -16.98 18.12 -22.86
CA ASP A 318 -16.96 17.07 -23.87
C ASP A 318 -16.44 15.72 -23.32
N ARG A 319 -15.94 15.72 -22.07
CA ARG A 319 -15.59 14.53 -21.28
C ARG A 319 -14.55 13.61 -21.94
N TYR A 320 -13.55 14.17 -22.61
CA TYR A 320 -12.52 13.37 -23.29
C TYR A 320 -11.08 13.78 -23.01
N ILE A 321 -10.17 12.84 -23.19
CA ILE A 321 -8.75 13.07 -23.48
C ILE A 321 -8.41 12.22 -24.71
N LYS A 322 -7.79 12.83 -25.72
CA LYS A 322 -7.35 12.15 -26.95
C LYS A 322 -5.83 12.06 -26.97
N PHE A 323 -5.33 10.92 -27.43
CA PHE A 323 -3.93 10.61 -27.63
C PHE A 323 -3.74 10.31 -29.11
N TYR A 324 -2.80 10.99 -29.76
CA TYR A 324 -2.51 10.82 -31.19
C TYR A 324 -1.14 10.20 -31.40
N PHE A 325 -1.05 9.36 -32.42
CA PHE A 325 0.16 8.68 -32.85
C PHE A 325 0.35 8.93 -34.34
N ASN A 326 1.49 9.51 -34.71
CA ASN A 326 1.84 9.84 -36.08
C ASN A 326 1.98 8.59 -36.95
N GLN A 327 2.34 7.47 -36.33
CA GLN A 327 2.33 6.14 -36.94
C GLN A 327 1.33 5.26 -36.20
N PRO A 328 0.46 4.51 -36.89
CA PRO A 328 -0.45 3.58 -36.23
C PRO A 328 0.28 2.55 -35.36
N ILE A 329 -0.16 2.38 -34.12
CA ILE A 329 0.47 1.54 -33.10
C ILE A 329 -0.37 0.30 -32.79
N ASP A 330 0.29 -0.81 -32.43
CA ASP A 330 -0.34 -1.93 -31.75
C ASP A 330 -0.38 -1.68 -30.23
N ILE A 331 -1.41 -2.19 -29.57
CA ILE A 331 -1.61 -2.03 -28.12
C ILE A 331 -1.98 -3.38 -27.53
N SER A 332 -1.19 -3.84 -26.57
CA SER A 332 -1.40 -5.06 -25.81
C SER A 332 -1.98 -4.81 -24.43
N SER A 333 -1.75 -3.62 -23.86
CA SER A 333 -2.29 -3.26 -22.55
C SER A 333 -2.30 -1.76 -22.30
N ILE A 334 -3.14 -1.35 -21.34
CA ILE A 334 -3.29 0.04 -20.89
C ILE A 334 -3.16 0.08 -19.37
N LYS A 335 -2.20 0.87 -18.86
CA LYS A 335 -2.08 1.19 -17.42
C LYS A 335 -2.92 2.41 -17.11
N ILE A 336 -3.75 2.33 -16.08
CA ILE A 336 -4.54 3.46 -15.60
C ILE A 336 -4.30 3.64 -14.10
N ALA A 337 -4.02 4.87 -13.68
CA ALA A 337 -3.89 5.24 -12.28
C ALA A 337 -4.92 6.32 -11.88
N PRO A 338 -5.61 6.16 -10.74
CA PRO A 338 -6.54 7.17 -10.24
C PRO A 338 -5.81 8.43 -9.76
N TYR A 339 -6.46 9.57 -9.93
CA TYR A 339 -5.99 10.82 -9.33
C TYR A 339 -6.14 10.77 -7.82
N ILE A 340 -5.04 11.05 -7.13
CA ILE A 340 -5.00 11.25 -5.69
C ILE A 340 -4.75 12.73 -5.39
N GLN A 341 -5.63 13.32 -4.59
CA GLN A 341 -5.48 14.70 -4.16
C GLN A 341 -4.18 14.87 -3.39
N SER A 342 -3.39 15.85 -3.82
CA SER A 342 -2.16 16.23 -3.11
C SER A 342 -2.44 16.74 -1.70
N ARG A 343 -1.62 16.27 -0.76
CA ARG A 343 -1.59 16.68 0.66
C ARG A 343 -0.27 17.32 1.06
N VAL A 344 0.63 17.50 0.11
CA VAL A 344 1.92 18.16 0.32
C VAL A 344 1.88 19.67 0.08
N LYS A 345 0.74 20.21 -0.39
CA LYS A 345 0.60 21.61 -0.89
C LYS A 345 0.47 22.73 0.17
N ASN A 346 0.90 22.53 1.43
CA ASN A 346 0.57 23.44 2.54
C ASN A 346 1.74 24.20 3.19
N ASN A 347 2.77 24.62 2.43
CA ASN A 347 4.03 25.14 3.00
C ASN A 347 4.61 24.18 4.07
N GLY A 348 4.31 22.90 3.93
CA GLY A 348 4.71 21.85 4.85
C GLY A 348 6.16 21.49 4.55
N TYR A 349 7.02 21.57 5.56
CA TYR A 349 8.38 21.07 5.42
C TYR A 349 8.31 19.54 5.44
N PHE A 350 8.59 18.91 4.30
CA PHE A 350 8.67 17.45 4.18
C PHE A 350 10.11 16.99 4.06
N LYS A 351 10.38 15.81 4.61
CA LYS A 351 11.67 15.14 4.51
C LYS A 351 11.52 13.70 4.11
N LEU A 352 12.31 13.27 3.14
CA LEU A 352 12.36 11.87 2.72
C LEU A 352 13.42 11.11 3.51
N TYR A 353 13.05 9.93 3.98
CA TYR A 353 13.93 8.98 4.66
C TYR A 353 13.96 7.66 3.90
N TYR A 354 15.08 6.94 4.00
CA TYR A 354 15.18 5.54 3.65
C TYR A 354 15.72 4.73 4.82
N TRP A 355 15.41 3.43 4.87
CA TRP A 355 15.91 2.53 5.90
C TRP A 355 17.25 1.91 5.51
N ASP A 356 18.29 2.13 6.30
CA ASP A 356 19.55 1.39 6.29
C ASP A 356 20.03 1.21 7.73
N ASN A 357 19.70 0.05 8.31
CA ASN A 357 19.92 -0.26 9.73
C ASN A 357 19.37 0.84 10.68
N GLY A 358 18.29 1.51 10.25
CA GLY A 358 17.73 2.70 10.86
C GLY A 358 17.36 3.75 9.81
N TRP A 359 16.59 4.77 10.20
CA TRP A 359 16.18 5.82 9.27
C TRP A 359 17.33 6.77 8.93
N LYS A 360 17.65 6.87 7.64
CA LYS A 360 18.61 7.82 7.07
C LYS A 360 17.87 8.91 6.31
N GLU A 361 18.26 10.16 6.54
CA GLU A 361 17.68 11.32 5.85
C GLU A 361 18.30 11.48 4.46
N ILE A 362 17.47 11.80 3.47
CA ILE A 362 17.93 12.18 2.12
C ILE A 362 18.00 13.70 2.00
N GLY A 363 16.89 14.37 2.30
CA GLY A 363 16.83 15.82 2.20
C GLY A 363 15.42 16.36 2.34
N ASN A 364 15.36 17.69 2.25
CA ASN A 364 14.14 18.48 2.36
C ASN A 364 13.76 18.96 0.98
N GLN A 365 12.47 18.99 0.67
CA GLN A 365 11.97 19.56 -0.57
C GLN A 365 10.76 20.44 -0.27
N ASP A 366 10.69 21.57 -0.96
CA ASP A 366 9.48 22.36 -1.12
C ASP A 366 9.09 22.35 -2.61
N THR A 367 7.82 22.61 -2.92
CA THR A 367 7.32 22.50 -4.29
C THR A 367 6.25 23.54 -4.57
N LYS A 368 6.27 24.08 -5.79
CA LYS A 368 5.14 24.85 -6.35
C LYS A 368 4.08 23.93 -6.96
N TYR A 369 4.47 22.70 -7.31
CA TYR A 369 3.58 21.69 -7.86
C TYR A 369 2.78 20.99 -6.76
N ASN A 370 1.79 20.20 -7.17
CA ASN A 370 1.03 19.32 -6.27
C ASN A 370 1.83 18.09 -5.81
N PHE A 371 3.13 18.00 -6.06
CA PHE A 371 3.96 16.86 -5.66
C PHE A 371 5.41 17.29 -5.41
N LEU A 372 6.10 16.53 -4.57
CA LEU A 372 7.51 16.69 -4.26
C LEU A 372 8.35 15.82 -5.18
N THR A 373 9.57 16.27 -5.49
CA THR A 373 10.57 15.52 -6.25
C THR A 373 11.84 15.38 -5.42
N PHE A 374 12.29 14.14 -5.20
CA PHE A 374 13.58 13.85 -4.59
C PHE A 374 14.46 13.14 -5.61
N LYS A 375 15.60 13.75 -5.96
CA LYS A 375 16.56 13.19 -6.93
C LYS A 375 17.68 12.44 -6.19
N HIS A 376 18.40 11.58 -6.91
CA HIS A 376 19.56 10.85 -6.39
C HIS A 376 19.27 9.95 -5.17
N VAL A 377 18.04 9.43 -5.09
CA VAL A 377 17.60 8.55 -3.99
C VAL A 377 18.15 7.15 -4.20
N PRO A 378 18.80 6.51 -3.20
CA PRO A 378 19.21 5.11 -3.29
C PRO A 378 18.00 4.20 -3.53
N ASP A 379 18.03 3.39 -4.58
CA ASP A 379 16.92 2.53 -5.00
C ASP A 379 16.79 1.24 -4.16
N ASN A 380 15.65 0.57 -4.25
CA ASN A 380 15.30 -0.68 -3.58
C ASN A 380 15.42 -0.65 -2.03
N HIS A 381 15.10 0.49 -1.43
CA HIS A 381 14.99 0.67 0.01
C HIS A 381 13.53 0.80 0.46
N LEU A 382 13.32 0.69 1.78
CA LEU A 382 12.09 1.12 2.41
C LEU A 382 12.14 2.63 2.65
N TYR A 383 11.13 3.37 2.20
CA TYR A 383 11.07 4.83 2.32
C TYR A 383 9.97 5.30 3.26
N MET A 384 10.11 6.54 3.75
CA MET A 384 9.06 7.25 4.48
C MET A 384 9.21 8.76 4.23
N LEU A 385 8.09 9.43 3.94
CA LEU A 385 8.03 10.89 3.83
C LEU A 385 7.44 11.45 5.12
N ARG A 386 8.18 12.32 5.82
CA ARG A 386 7.75 12.90 7.11
C ARG A 386 7.39 14.36 7.01
N ASN A 387 6.26 14.74 7.59
CA ASN A 387 5.91 16.13 7.81
C ASN A 387 6.60 16.66 9.07
N GLN A 388 7.52 17.61 8.90
CA GLN A 388 8.34 18.13 10.00
C GLN A 388 7.55 18.98 11.01
N ARG A 389 6.38 19.49 10.63
CA ARG A 389 5.53 20.24 11.59
C ARG A 389 4.90 19.30 12.61
N TRP A 390 4.40 18.16 12.17
CA TRP A 390 3.79 17.17 13.06
C TRP A 390 4.82 16.53 13.99
N ALA A 391 6.04 16.30 13.49
CA ALA A 391 7.14 15.79 14.31
C ALA A 391 7.44 16.69 15.54
N LYS A 392 7.32 18.03 15.39
CA LYS A 392 7.53 18.98 16.49
C LYS A 392 6.41 18.96 17.53
N GLN A 393 5.18 18.64 17.13
CA GLN A 393 4.01 18.69 18.00
C GLN A 393 3.77 17.38 18.77
N LYS A 394 4.59 16.33 18.55
CA LYS A 394 4.45 14.99 19.15
C LYS A 394 3.04 14.38 18.98
N ILE A 395 2.31 14.79 17.96
CA ILE A 395 0.99 14.22 17.63
C ILE A 395 1.24 12.90 16.90
N ASN A 396 0.42 11.87 17.18
CA ASN A 396 0.40 10.64 16.39
C ASN A 396 0.17 11.01 14.93
N THR A 397 1.14 10.72 14.08
CA THR A 397 1.13 11.21 12.71
C THR A 397 0.60 10.16 11.75
N ALA A 398 0.17 10.63 10.59
CA ALA A 398 -0.42 9.77 9.59
C ALA A 398 0.63 9.10 8.67
N GLU A 399 1.93 9.39 8.81
CA GLU A 399 2.96 8.85 7.90
C GLU A 399 2.97 7.32 7.84
N ARG A 400 3.12 6.80 6.61
CA ARG A 400 3.33 5.40 6.29
C ARG A 400 4.64 5.17 5.56
N ILE A 401 5.06 3.91 5.57
CA ILE A 401 6.21 3.45 4.80
C ILE A 401 5.78 3.08 3.40
N PHE A 402 6.70 3.14 2.45
CA PHE A 402 6.41 2.77 1.08
C PHE A 402 7.62 2.23 0.34
N LEU A 403 7.33 1.51 -0.73
CA LEU A 403 8.27 1.20 -1.80
C LEU A 403 7.96 2.10 -2.99
N TYR A 404 8.97 2.32 -3.83
CA TYR A 404 8.80 3.10 -5.05
C TYR A 404 9.21 2.24 -6.25
N LYS A 405 8.31 2.10 -7.22
CA LYS A 405 8.51 1.25 -8.40
C LYS A 405 7.77 1.81 -9.59
N ASP A 406 8.43 1.90 -10.74
CA ASP A 406 7.81 2.28 -12.03
C ASP A 406 6.97 3.56 -11.97
N GLY A 407 7.46 4.59 -11.28
CA GLY A 407 6.78 5.88 -11.13
C GLY A 407 5.67 5.92 -10.07
N GLU A 408 5.46 4.83 -9.34
CA GLU A 408 4.39 4.64 -8.37
C GLU A 408 4.91 4.43 -6.95
N ILE A 409 4.16 4.99 -5.99
CA ILE A 409 4.34 4.70 -4.57
C ILE A 409 3.44 3.54 -4.19
N ILE A 410 4.03 2.50 -3.60
CA ILE A 410 3.34 1.34 -3.07
C ILE A 410 3.39 1.43 -1.55
N TRP A 411 2.25 1.76 -0.94
CA TRP A 411 2.12 1.97 0.50
C TRP A 411 2.02 0.67 1.29
N TYR A 412 2.69 0.67 2.46
CA TYR A 412 2.68 -0.41 3.43
C TYR A 412 2.58 0.11 4.86
#